data_AF-A0A2E6SY49-F1
#
_entry.id   AF-A0A2E6SY49-F1
#
_cell.length_a   1.000
_cell.length_b   1.000
_cell.length_c   1.000
_cell.angle_alpha   90.00
_cell.angle_beta   90.00
_cell.angle_gamma   90.00
#
_symmetry.space_group_name_H-M   'P 1'
#
loop_
_entity.id
_entity.type
_entity.pdbx_description
1 polymer ?
#
loop_
_entity_poly.entity_id
_entity_poly.type
_entity_poly.pdbx_seq_one_letter_code
_entity_poly.pdbx_strand_id
1 'polypeptide(L)' 'MDKKKFRNYEKRPCKFIMRNGNAIFGVIWENNLNKESCYFFTSNREFEEKVLNKNQITGYPVNLADIIHAELVF' A
#
# COMPACT_ATOMS: atom_id res chain seq x y z
N MET A 1 -7.06 9.12 3.28
CA MET A 1 -7.04 8.26 4.48
C MET A 1 -5.94 8.72 5.42
N ASP A 2 -6.18 8.72 6.74
CA ASP A 2 -5.19 9.11 7.75
C ASP A 2 -4.08 8.05 7.95
N LYS A 3 -2.84 8.51 8.19
CA LYS A 3 -1.70 7.64 8.51
C LYS A 3 -1.97 6.70 9.69
N LYS A 4 -2.67 7.17 10.72
CA LYS A 4 -3.05 6.34 11.89
C LYS A 4 -3.95 5.17 11.50
N LYS A 5 -4.93 5.41 10.62
CA LYS A 5 -5.81 4.36 10.11
C LYS A 5 -5.05 3.41 9.19
N PHE A 6 -4.17 3.97 8.34
CA PHE A 6 -3.36 3.21 7.38
C PHE A 6 -2.46 2.16 8.01
N ARG A 7 -1.89 2.41 9.20
CA ARG A 7 -1.06 1.43 9.91
C ARG A 7 -1.72 0.07 10.14
N ASN A 8 -3.05 -0.01 10.18
CA ASN A 8 -3.77 -1.28 10.33
C ASN A 8 -3.80 -2.13 9.05
N TYR A 9 -3.54 -1.50 7.91
CA TYR A 9 -3.61 -2.07 6.55
C TYR A 9 -2.23 -2.12 5.88
N GLU A 10 -1.23 -1.51 6.49
CA GLU A 10 0.13 -1.48 6.00
C GLU A 10 0.70 -2.91 5.86
N LYS A 11 1.36 -3.19 4.73
CA LYS A 11 1.99 -4.49 4.41
C LYS A 11 1.01 -5.66 4.44
N ARG A 12 -0.28 -5.41 4.22
CA ARG A 12 -1.33 -6.42 4.15
C ARG A 12 -2.09 -6.33 2.83
N PRO A 13 -2.54 -7.47 2.27
CA PRO A 13 -3.43 -7.48 1.11
C PRO A 13 -4.74 -6.80 1.46
N CYS A 14 -5.03 -5.69 0.78
CA CYS A 14 -6.24 -4.94 0.96
C CYS A 14 -6.85 -4.57 -0.40
N LYS A 15 -8.16 -4.39 -0.39
CA LYS A 15 -8.91 -3.66 -1.39
C LYS A 15 -8.93 -2.20 -0.96
N PHE A 16 -8.33 -1.33 -1.78
CA PHE A 16 -8.31 0.11 -1.56
C PHE A 16 -9.29 0.78 -2.51
N ILE A 17 -10.20 1.59 -1.96
CA ILE A 17 -11.09 2.44 -2.76
C ILE A 17 -10.46 3.82 -2.85
N MET A 18 -10.27 4.29 -4.06
CA MET A 18 -9.68 5.58 -4.40
C MET A 18 -10.76 6.65 -4.54
N ARG A 19 -10.39 7.91 -4.37
CA ARG A 19 -11.30 9.07 -4.41
C ARG A 19 -12.00 9.24 -5.77
N ASN A 20 -11.37 8.77 -6.85
CA ASN A 20 -11.95 8.76 -8.19
C ASN A 20 -13.00 7.65 -8.41
N GLY A 21 -13.30 6.84 -7.39
CA GLY A 21 -14.24 5.72 -7.47
C GLY A 21 -13.63 4.40 -7.90
N ASN A 22 -12.35 4.37 -8.29
CA ASN A 22 -11.67 3.13 -8.66
C ASN A 22 -11.32 2.31 -7.43
N ALA A 23 -11.39 0.99 -7.56
CA ALA A 23 -10.90 0.06 -6.55
C ALA A 23 -9.63 -0.64 -7.07
N ILE A 24 -8.60 -0.69 -6.24
CA ILE A 24 -7.35 -1.43 -6.51
C ILE A 24 -7.13 -2.49 -5.44
N PHE A 25 -6.54 -3.62 -5.82
CA PHE A 25 -6.28 -4.75 -4.93
C PHE A 25 -4.78 -4.97 -4.85
N GLY A 26 -4.23 -5.00 -3.64
CA GLY A 26 -2.80 -5.22 -3.46
C GLY A 26 -2.33 -4.84 -2.07
N VAL A 27 -1.06 -4.51 -1.97
CA VAL A 27 -0.39 -4.17 -0.72
C VAL A 27 0.18 -2.77 -0.81
N ILE A 28 -0.01 -1.97 0.24
CA ILE A 28 0.63 -0.66 0.37
C ILE A 28 1.56 -0.68 1.58
N TRP A 29 2.75 -0.09 1.44
CA TRP A 29 3.69 0.07 2.55
C TRP A 29 4.27 1.48 2.59
N GLU A 30 4.68 1.90 3.78
CA GLU A 30 5.45 3.13 3.98
C GLU A 30 6.94 2.87 3.77
N ASN A 31 7.61 3.75 3.04
CA ASN A 31 9.06 3.82 3.00
C ASN A 31 9.49 5.24 3.38
N ASN A 32 10.37 5.35 4.36
CA ASN A 32 10.86 6.62 4.85
C ASN A 32 12.17 6.97 4.12
N LEU A 33 12.04 7.44 2.87
CA LEU A 33 13.16 8.05 2.18
C LEU A 33 13.26 9.52 2.62
N ASN A 34 14.44 9.94 3.07
CA ASN A 34 14.76 11.36 3.31
C ASN A 34 13.81 12.13 4.26
N LYS A 35 13.31 11.47 5.31
CA LYS A 35 12.40 12.04 6.33
C LYS A 35 10.99 12.38 5.83
N GLU A 36 10.65 12.06 4.58
CA GLU A 36 9.29 12.10 4.07
C GLU A 36 8.73 10.67 4.00
N SER A 37 7.50 10.49 4.50
CA SER A 37 6.81 9.21 4.39
C SER A 37 6.25 9.08 2.97
N CYS A 38 6.92 8.28 2.15
CA CYS A 38 6.43 7.90 0.82
C CYS A 38 5.65 6.58 0.93
N TYR A 39 4.52 6.50 0.24
CA TYR A 39 3.71 5.28 0.20
C TYR A 39 3.79 4.67 -1.19
N PHE A 40 3.90 3.34 -1.21
CA PHE A 40 4.05 2.58 -2.44
C PHE A 40 3.01 1.46 -2.47
N PHE A 41 2.48 1.19 -3.66
CA PHE A 41 1.53 0.14 -3.96
C PHE A 41 2.17 -0.94 -4.85
N THR A 42 1.85 -2.20 -4.62
CA THR A 42 2.19 -3.33 -5.51
C THR A 42 1.10 -4.38 -5.43
N SER A 43 1.03 -5.29 -6.42
CA SER A 43 0.10 -6.42 -6.34
C SER A 43 0.48 -7.38 -5.20
N ASN A 44 -0.48 -8.15 -4.67
CA ASN A 44 -0.20 -9.08 -3.57
C ASN A 44 0.90 -10.09 -3.94
N ARG A 45 0.82 -10.65 -5.15
CA ARG A 45 1.79 -11.62 -5.66
C ARG A 45 3.21 -11.05 -5.70
N GLU A 46 3.38 -9.84 -6.24
CA GLU A 46 4.70 -9.20 -6.27
C GLU A 46 5.23 -8.90 -4.86
N PHE A 47 4.34 -8.54 -3.92
CA PHE A 47 4.73 -8.31 -2.54
C PHE A 47 5.26 -9.59 -1.89
N GLU A 48 4.55 -10.71 -2.04
CA GLU A 48 4.96 -12.02 -1.52
C GLU A 48 6.29 -12.48 -2.14
N GLU A 49 6.41 -12.42 -3.47
CA GLU A 49 7.64 -12.79 -4.19
C GLU A 49 8.84 -11.93 -3.75
N LYS A 50 8.66 -10.62 -3.54
CA LYS A 50 9.76 -9.73 -3.13
C LYS A 50 10.11 -9.85 -1.64
N VAL A 51 9.12 -10.05 -0.76
CA VAL A 51 9.35 -10.32 0.67
C VAL A 51 10.13 -11.62 0.85
N LEU A 52 9.77 -12.68 0.11
CA LEU A 52 10.49 -13.96 0.13
C LEU A 52 11.93 -13.81 -0.35
N ASN A 53 12.16 -13.00 -1.38
CA ASN A 53 13.49 -12.82 -1.99
C ASN A 53 14.35 -11.74 -1.32
N LYS A 54 13.88 -11.06 -0.26
CA LYS A 54 14.56 -9.92 0.42
C LYS A 54 15.05 -8.82 -0.53
N ASN A 55 14.46 -8.72 -1.71
CA ASN A 55 14.82 -7.71 -2.69
C ASN A 55 14.14 -6.38 -2.35
N GLN A 56 14.73 -5.28 -2.83
CA GLN A 56 14.16 -3.97 -2.65
C GLN A 56 12.77 -3.92 -3.30
N ILE A 57 11.73 -3.69 -2.50
CA ILE A 57 10.36 -3.66 -2.99
C ILE A 57 10.18 -2.39 -3.81
N THR A 58 10.16 -2.52 -5.14
CA THR A 58 9.72 -1.47 -6.06
C THR A 58 8.19 -1.48 -6.12
N GLY A 59 7.58 -0.32 -5.96
CA GLY A 59 6.14 -0.14 -6.04
C GLY A 59 5.77 1.15 -6.75
N TYR A 60 4.50 1.25 -7.10
CA TYR A 60 3.93 2.45 -7.67
C TYR A 60 3.69 3.48 -6.56
N PRO A 61 4.19 4.72 -6.71
CA PRO A 61 3.94 5.75 -5.71
C PRO A 61 2.44 6.00 -5.60
N VAL A 62 1.93 6.07 -4.37
CA VAL A 62 0.52 6.33 -4.09
C VAL A 62 0.40 7.38 -2.99
N ASN A 63 -0.61 8.22 -3.07
CA ASN A 63 -0.91 9.17 -2.01
C ASN A 63 -2.02 8.62 -1.11
N LEU A 64 -1.77 8.51 0.20
CA LEU A 64 -2.81 8.08 1.14
C LEU A 64 -4.03 9.01 1.13
N ALA A 65 -3.87 10.28 0.76
CA ALA A 65 -4.98 11.22 0.65
C ALA A 65 -6.02 10.79 -0.39
N ASP A 66 -5.59 10.06 -1.43
CA ASP A 66 -6.45 9.57 -2.49
C ASP A 66 -7.19 8.30 -2.11
N ILE A 67 -6.75 7.59 -1.07
CA ILE A 67 -7.45 6.42 -0.54
C ILE A 67 -8.57 6.89 0.39
N ILE A 68 -9.81 6.50 0.09
CA ILE A 68 -10.98 6.82 0.91
C ILE A 68 -11.38 5.66 1.82
N HIS A 69 -11.10 4.42 1.41
CA HIS A 69 -11.44 3.22 2.17
C HIS A 69 -10.42 2.11 1.92
N ALA A 70 -10.21 1.26 2.93
CA ALA A 70 -9.37 0.08 2.85
C ALA A 70 -10.06 -1.09 3.57
N GLU A 71 -10.09 -2.24 2.92
CA GLU A 71 -10.68 -3.48 3.43
C GLU A 71 -9.67 -4.61 3.26
N LEU A 72 -9.46 -5.42 4.31
CA LEU A 72 -8.54 -6.57 4.24
C LEU A 72 -9.13 -7.64 3.32
N VAL A 73 -8.31 -8.18 2.43
CA VAL A 73 -8.69 -9.32 1.61
C VAL A 73 -7.99 -10.54 2.19
N PHE A 74 -8.79 -11.50 2.68
CA PHE A 74 -8.33 -12.75 3.27
C PHE A 74 -8.01 -13.79 2.20
#